data_AF-A0A8T4MNZ1-F1
#
_entry.id   AF-A0A8T4MNZ1-F1
#
_cell.length_a   1.000
_cell.length_b   1.000
_cell.length_c   1.000
_cell.angle_alpha   90.00
_cell.angle_beta   90.00
_cell.angle_gamma   90.00
#
_symmetry.space_group_name_H-M   'P 1'
#
loop_
_entity.id
_entity.type
_entity.pdbx_description
1 polymer ?
#
loop_
_entity_poly.entity_id
_entity_poly.type
_entity_poly.pdbx_seq_one_letter_code
_entity_poly.pdbx_strand_id
1 'polypeptide(L)'
;MEIYNYEEILEFLKKIIKEAGKILIENYDNPRGIRKKDDNTLVSDADKKVSDFLFNSLKEKYPDFGILDEERSEDERFKEFCFIIDPLDGTKEYLKKIDEFSILIGLIKNFKPVLSIAYKPTSGELAYAIKGNGAFLEKNNKKIKLKVIAKKEIIAFISRTRKDENLDNLLGRLNAKKIQLGSMYKIIEIAKNTGNVVVYPISLKVHIWDICAPQIILEEAGGIITDLIGGKIDYSKNIVNGIIATSSLETHKKILDLLDDNIKPILIFCGLMGSGKTTLSEYFLEKLEDYERFNTDDVRRIMGLKTFDRKDTPKVNEFMYSHARQLLKERKGVMFDSAYKLKKAREKIYEIGKELNVPVLVVECYCKPETAVKRISSRGKTDSLHNPTNDPKVYEEYAKIWESPEIDIKDDNISLIKINTDNNVLEIIKLSKELKEIVDFIEKNLEQFKLD
;
A
#
# COMPACT_ATOMS: atom_id res chain seq x y z
N MET A 1 12.43 -16.27 30.43
CA MET A 1 11.26 -16.04 31.30
C MET A 1 10.64 -14.73 30.86
N GLU A 2 9.34 -14.70 30.52
CA GLU A 2 8.69 -13.41 30.26
C GLU A 2 8.60 -12.65 31.59
N ILE A 3 9.20 -11.45 31.62
CA ILE A 3 9.34 -10.63 32.83
C ILE A 3 7.99 -10.02 33.25
N TYR A 4 7.01 -9.95 32.34
CA TYR A 4 5.72 -9.31 32.57
C TYR A 4 4.54 -10.27 32.36
N ASN A 5 3.53 -10.13 33.21
CA ASN A 5 2.30 -10.91 33.18
C ASN A 5 1.23 -10.19 32.34
N TYR A 6 0.83 -10.75 31.19
CA TYR A 6 -0.14 -10.13 30.30
C TYR A 6 -1.54 -10.01 30.91
N GLU A 7 -1.94 -10.91 31.81
CA GLU A 7 -3.20 -10.80 32.53
C GLU A 7 -3.20 -9.60 33.49
N GLU A 8 -2.11 -9.32 34.21
CA GLU A 8 -2.00 -8.11 35.06
C GLU A 8 -2.08 -6.83 34.21
N ILE A 9 -1.37 -6.81 33.08
CA ILE A 9 -1.42 -5.70 32.13
C ILE A 9 -2.86 -5.50 31.63
N LEU A 10 -3.53 -6.58 31.22
CA LEU A 10 -4.91 -6.52 30.73
C LEU A 10 -5.87 -5.95 31.78
N GLU A 11 -5.80 -6.40 33.03
CA GLU A 11 -6.70 -5.89 34.08
C GLU A 11 -6.44 -4.41 34.39
N PHE A 12 -5.18 -3.97 34.35
CA PHE A 12 -4.86 -2.54 34.41
C PHE A 12 -5.45 -1.77 33.23
N LEU A 13 -5.28 -2.28 32.01
CA LEU A 13 -5.82 -1.65 30.80
C LEU A 13 -7.35 -1.56 30.82
N LYS A 14 -8.05 -2.59 31.31
CA LYS A 14 -9.51 -2.58 31.49
C LYS A 14 -9.97 -1.45 32.40
N LYS A 15 -9.21 -1.13 33.44
CA LYS A 15 -9.51 -0.01 34.35
C LYS A 15 -9.36 1.32 33.62
N ILE A 16 -8.18 1.59 33.06
CA ILE A 16 -7.89 2.91 32.48
C ILE A 16 -8.74 3.18 31.22
N ILE A 17 -8.99 2.18 30.37
CA ILE A 17 -9.74 2.41 29.13
C ILE A 17 -11.22 2.75 29.41
N LYS A 18 -11.79 2.25 30.50
CA LYS A 18 -13.14 2.61 30.94
C LYS A 18 -13.19 4.04 31.47
N GLU A 19 -12.19 4.47 32.25
CA GLU A 19 -12.08 5.87 32.69
C GLU A 19 -11.88 6.83 31.51
N ALA A 20 -11.00 6.48 30.57
CA ALA A 20 -10.82 7.21 29.31
C ALA A 20 -12.13 7.32 28.53
N GLY A 21 -12.92 6.24 28.45
CA GLY A 21 -14.23 6.27 27.82
C GLY A 21 -15.24 7.18 28.52
N LYS A 22 -15.18 7.34 29.85
CA LYS A 22 -16.01 8.34 30.55
C LYS A 22 -15.64 9.76 30.13
N ILE A 23 -14.34 10.06 30.01
CA ILE A 23 -13.87 11.36 29.52
C ILE A 23 -14.47 11.67 28.14
N LEU A 24 -14.48 10.69 27.21
CA LEU A 24 -15.10 10.88 25.90
C LEU A 24 -16.60 11.18 26.01
N ILE A 25 -17.34 10.41 26.81
CA ILE A 25 -18.80 10.58 26.99
C ILE A 25 -19.13 11.94 27.62
N GLU A 26 -18.38 12.37 28.64
CA GLU A 26 -18.58 13.68 29.30
C GLU A 26 -18.41 14.87 28.34
N ASN A 27 -17.60 14.71 27.29
CA ASN A 27 -17.34 15.76 26.29
C ASN A 27 -18.17 15.58 24.99
N TYR A 28 -18.93 14.48 24.86
CA TYR A 28 -19.58 14.08 23.60
C TYR A 28 -20.73 15.00 23.17
N ASP A 29 -21.51 15.51 24.13
CA ASP A 29 -22.64 16.39 23.83
C ASP A 29 -22.21 17.77 23.33
N ASN A 30 -21.02 18.22 23.71
CA ASN A 30 -20.48 19.52 23.32
C ASN A 30 -18.96 19.43 23.06
N PRO A 31 -18.54 18.85 21.92
CA PRO A 31 -17.13 18.76 21.56
C PRO A 31 -16.53 20.16 21.39
N ARG A 32 -15.35 20.37 21.98
CA ARG A 32 -14.62 21.65 21.95
C ARG A 32 -13.25 21.51 21.32
N GLY A 33 -12.65 22.65 20.99
CA GLY A 33 -11.26 22.72 20.54
C GLY A 33 -11.00 21.99 19.23
N ILE A 34 -12.00 21.93 18.34
CA ILE A 34 -11.88 21.26 17.05
C ILE A 34 -10.80 21.96 16.22
N ARG A 35 -9.78 21.19 15.85
CA ARG A 35 -8.65 21.64 15.02
C ARG A 35 -8.47 20.69 13.86
N LYS A 36 -7.78 21.15 12.83
CA LYS A 36 -7.39 20.36 11.68
C LYS A 36 -5.88 20.11 11.76
N LYS A 37 -5.45 18.84 11.71
CA LYS A 37 -4.04 18.43 11.67
C LYS A 37 -3.46 18.67 10.26
N ASP A 38 -2.13 18.58 10.12
CA ASP A 38 -1.41 18.81 8.86
C ASP A 38 -1.83 17.86 7.73
N ASP A 39 -2.22 16.64 8.08
CA ASP A 39 -2.73 15.62 7.16
C ASP A 39 -4.22 15.79 6.80
N ASN A 40 -4.84 16.91 7.21
CA ASN A 40 -6.25 17.25 7.07
C ASN A 40 -7.24 16.44 7.92
N THR A 41 -6.77 15.61 8.85
CA THR A 41 -7.65 14.97 9.84
C THR A 41 -8.11 15.97 10.90
N LEU A 42 -9.18 15.63 11.62
CA LEU A 42 -9.76 16.48 12.67
C LEU A 42 -9.37 15.91 14.03
N VAL A 43 -9.15 16.80 14.99
CA VAL A 43 -8.89 16.47 16.40
C VAL A 43 -9.73 17.39 17.27
N SER A 44 -10.15 16.93 18.45
CA SER A 44 -10.83 17.72 19.46
C SER A 44 -10.08 17.74 20.79
N ASP A 45 -10.53 18.59 21.73
CA ASP A 45 -10.01 18.57 23.09
C ASP A 45 -10.25 17.21 23.79
N ALA A 46 -11.24 16.43 23.33
CA ALA A 46 -11.53 15.11 23.90
C ALA A 46 -10.43 14.10 23.56
N ASP A 47 -9.97 14.05 22.30
CA ASP A 47 -8.85 13.21 21.85
C ASP A 47 -7.62 13.48 22.71
N LYS A 48 -7.27 14.77 22.88
CA LYS A 48 -6.10 15.18 23.68
C LYS A 48 -6.23 14.81 25.17
N LYS A 49 -7.39 15.03 25.78
CA LYS A 49 -7.62 14.68 27.20
C LYS A 49 -7.46 13.18 27.44
N VAL A 50 -7.98 12.36 26.52
CA VAL A 50 -7.85 10.90 26.61
C VAL A 50 -6.41 10.46 26.38
N SER A 51 -5.73 11.01 25.36
CA SER A 51 -4.30 10.78 25.13
C SER A 51 -3.48 11.10 26.39
N ASP A 52 -3.64 12.29 26.96
CA ASP A 52 -2.92 12.72 28.16
C ASP A 52 -3.17 11.78 29.35
N PHE A 53 -4.43 11.37 29.57
CA PHE A 53 -4.79 10.45 30.64
C PHE A 53 -4.17 9.06 30.44
N LEU A 54 -4.30 8.47 29.25
CA LEU A 54 -3.78 7.14 28.94
C LEU A 54 -2.25 7.13 28.98
N PHE A 55 -1.60 8.12 28.36
CA PHE A 55 -0.15 8.27 28.34
C PHE A 55 0.42 8.33 29.76
N ASN A 56 -0.10 9.23 30.61
CA ASN A 56 0.39 9.38 31.98
C ASN A 56 0.18 8.12 32.80
N SER A 57 -1.01 7.50 32.70
CA SER A 57 -1.34 6.26 33.43
C SER A 57 -0.41 5.10 33.02
N LEU A 58 -0.14 4.94 31.73
CA LEU A 58 0.73 3.91 31.21
C LEU A 58 2.20 4.17 31.57
N LYS A 59 2.65 5.41 31.46
CA LYS A 59 4.03 5.79 31.78
C LYS A 59 4.35 5.64 33.27
N GLU A 60 3.38 5.92 34.14
CA GLU A 60 3.51 5.73 35.58
C GLU A 60 3.63 4.24 35.96
N LYS A 61 2.77 3.37 35.40
CA LYS A 61 2.75 1.93 35.73
C LYS A 61 3.84 1.13 35.01
N TYR A 62 4.21 1.51 33.79
CA TYR A 62 5.18 0.81 32.94
C TYR A 62 6.22 1.78 32.34
N PRO A 63 7.11 2.37 33.15
CA PRO A 63 8.03 3.42 32.70
C PRO A 63 9.01 2.97 31.59
N ASP A 64 9.36 1.68 31.58
CA ASP A 64 10.28 1.05 30.63
C ASP A 64 9.64 0.73 29.27
N PHE A 65 8.30 0.75 29.19
CA PHE A 65 7.60 0.46 27.95
C PHE A 65 7.61 1.70 27.04
N GLY A 66 7.59 1.44 25.73
CA GLY A 66 7.33 2.46 24.73
C GLY A 66 5.85 2.83 24.72
N ILE A 67 5.56 4.05 24.29
CA ILE A 67 4.20 4.47 23.94
C ILE A 67 4.27 5.15 22.57
N LEU A 68 3.40 4.70 21.67
CA LEU A 68 3.06 5.36 20.42
C LEU A 68 1.58 5.71 20.50
N ASP A 69 1.26 6.99 20.40
CA ASP A 69 -0.08 7.54 20.53
C ASP A 69 -0.35 8.47 19.34
N GLU A 70 -1.49 8.32 18.68
CA GLU A 70 -1.87 9.16 17.53
C GLU A 70 -1.73 10.67 17.80
N GLU A 71 -2.05 11.12 19.01
CA GLU A 71 -2.09 12.55 19.35
C GLU A 71 -0.74 13.11 19.78
N ARG A 72 0.31 12.29 19.75
CA ARG A 72 1.65 12.64 20.23
C ARG A 72 2.69 12.49 19.13
N SER A 73 3.74 13.30 19.22
CA SER A 73 4.84 13.30 18.24
C SER A 73 5.89 12.23 18.53
N GLU A 74 5.93 11.76 19.77
CA GLU A 74 6.91 10.81 20.27
C GLU A 74 6.62 9.41 19.72
N ASP A 75 7.66 8.81 19.13
CA ASP A 75 7.59 7.48 18.54
C ASP A 75 8.55 6.53 19.26
N GLU A 76 8.07 5.89 20.32
CA GLU A 76 8.86 4.96 21.14
C GLU A 76 8.69 3.48 20.72
N ARG A 77 8.14 3.21 19.52
CA ARG A 77 7.78 1.84 19.07
C ARG A 77 8.94 0.85 18.94
N PHE A 78 10.17 1.37 18.98
CA PHE A 78 11.41 0.60 18.87
C PHE A 78 11.90 0.00 20.20
N LYS A 79 11.23 0.31 21.32
CA LYS A 79 11.47 -0.42 22.58
C LYS A 79 10.95 -1.86 22.50
N GLU A 80 11.46 -2.76 23.35
CA GLU A 80 11.05 -4.17 23.33
C GLU A 80 9.53 -4.31 23.45
N PHE A 81 8.94 -3.61 24.42
CA PHE A 81 7.50 -3.51 24.58
C PHE A 81 7.04 -2.09 24.24
N CYS A 82 5.96 -1.96 23.50
CA CYS A 82 5.35 -0.66 23.21
C CYS A 82 3.82 -0.74 23.19
N PHE A 83 3.16 0.17 23.89
CA PHE A 83 1.73 0.42 23.71
C PHE A 83 1.51 1.22 22.43
N ILE A 84 0.56 0.82 21.62
CA ILE A 84 0.10 1.55 20.43
C ILE A 84 -1.35 1.97 20.71
N ILE A 85 -1.62 3.26 20.66
CA ILE A 85 -2.86 3.86 21.17
C ILE A 85 -3.51 4.72 20.10
N ASP A 86 -4.80 4.48 19.88
CA ASP A 86 -5.71 5.45 19.29
C ASP A 86 -6.69 5.89 20.39
N PRO A 87 -6.55 7.13 20.91
CA PRO A 87 -7.38 7.62 22.01
C PRO A 87 -8.82 7.92 21.58
N LEU A 88 -9.09 8.10 20.29
CA LEU A 88 -10.43 8.33 19.74
C LEU A 88 -10.51 7.89 18.26
N ASP A 89 -10.57 6.58 18.05
CA ASP A 89 -10.79 6.02 16.73
C ASP A 89 -12.22 6.35 16.27
N GLY A 90 -12.35 7.10 15.17
CA GLY A 90 -13.64 7.61 14.68
C GLY A 90 -13.95 9.05 15.11
N THR A 91 -12.95 9.94 15.23
CA THR A 91 -13.14 11.37 15.56
C THR A 91 -14.20 12.07 14.71
N LYS A 92 -14.30 11.75 13.40
CA LYS A 92 -15.34 12.34 12.52
C LYS A 92 -16.75 11.91 12.93
N GLU A 93 -16.94 10.67 13.35
CA GLU A 93 -18.20 10.15 13.85
C GLU A 93 -18.52 10.73 15.24
N TYR A 94 -17.51 10.83 16.13
CA TYR A 94 -17.63 11.49 17.42
C TYR A 94 -18.12 12.95 17.28
N LEU A 95 -17.47 13.74 16.42
CA LEU A 95 -17.86 15.14 16.18
C LEU A 95 -19.26 15.29 15.55
N LYS A 96 -19.72 14.27 14.84
CA LYS A 96 -21.05 14.24 14.22
C LYS A 96 -22.13 13.64 15.12
N LYS A 97 -21.79 13.26 16.36
CA LYS A 97 -22.70 12.58 17.29
C LYS A 97 -23.26 11.27 16.73
N ILE A 98 -22.38 10.53 16.04
CA ILE A 98 -22.65 9.18 15.57
C ILE A 98 -21.92 8.23 16.52
N ASP A 99 -22.65 7.27 17.09
CA ASP A 99 -22.18 6.31 18.10
C ASP A 99 -21.25 5.21 17.52
N GLU A 100 -20.30 5.62 16.67
CA GLU A 100 -19.36 4.77 15.94
C GLU A 100 -17.93 5.24 16.16
N PHE A 101 -17.56 5.44 17.41
CA PHE A 101 -16.19 5.73 17.85
C PHE A 101 -15.75 4.78 18.97
N SER A 102 -14.44 4.58 19.12
CA SER A 102 -13.87 3.68 20.12
C SER A 102 -12.49 4.16 20.61
N ILE A 103 -11.98 3.53 21.65
CA ILE A 103 -10.59 3.65 22.10
C ILE A 103 -9.89 2.34 21.76
N LEU A 104 -8.73 2.41 21.13
CA LEU A 104 -7.94 1.23 20.74
C LEU A 104 -6.60 1.24 21.46
N ILE A 105 -6.26 0.15 22.15
CA ILE A 105 -4.95 -0.02 22.79
C ILE A 105 -4.41 -1.41 22.43
N GLY A 106 -3.30 -1.43 21.72
CA GLY A 106 -2.51 -2.64 21.48
C GLY A 106 -1.19 -2.61 22.25
N LEU A 107 -0.66 -3.77 22.60
CA LEU A 107 0.69 -3.95 23.10
C LEU A 107 1.46 -4.80 22.09
N ILE A 108 2.57 -4.27 21.60
CA ILE A 108 3.52 -5.01 20.78
C ILE A 108 4.75 -5.41 21.59
N LYS A 109 5.32 -6.56 21.25
CA LYS A 109 6.64 -7.02 21.68
C LYS A 109 7.52 -7.28 20.46
N ASN A 110 8.58 -6.50 20.27
CA ASN A 110 9.46 -6.57 19.08
C ASN A 110 8.65 -6.56 17.77
N PHE A 111 7.81 -5.53 17.59
CA PHE A 111 6.90 -5.35 16.44
C PHE A 111 5.85 -6.46 16.22
N LYS A 112 5.59 -7.30 17.22
CA LYS A 112 4.54 -8.33 17.16
C LYS A 112 3.45 -8.01 18.18
N PRO A 113 2.17 -7.89 17.79
CA PRO A 113 1.07 -7.77 18.73
C PRO A 113 1.03 -8.97 19.69
N VAL A 114 0.88 -8.70 20.98
CA VAL A 114 0.83 -9.72 22.05
C VAL A 114 -0.39 -9.59 22.95
N LEU A 115 -0.96 -8.39 23.07
CA LEU A 115 -2.16 -8.11 23.85
C LEU A 115 -2.91 -6.94 23.21
N SER A 116 -4.24 -6.90 23.33
CA SER A 116 -4.99 -5.66 23.07
C SER A 116 -6.29 -5.57 23.85
N ILE A 117 -6.82 -4.35 23.86
CA ILE A 117 -8.14 -3.99 24.33
C ILE A 117 -8.72 -2.88 23.45
N ALA A 118 -10.02 -2.95 23.20
CA ALA A 118 -10.78 -1.95 22.47
C ALA A 118 -12.09 -1.68 23.21
N TYR A 119 -12.43 -0.42 23.40
CA TYR A 119 -13.62 -0.01 24.14
C TYR A 119 -14.50 0.91 23.30
N LYS A 120 -15.77 0.55 23.13
CA LYS A 120 -16.79 1.39 22.51
C LYS A 120 -17.66 2.04 23.60
N PRO A 121 -17.41 3.31 23.98
CA PRO A 121 -18.02 3.90 25.17
C PRO A 121 -19.55 4.00 25.10
N THR A 122 -20.11 4.30 23.92
CA THR A 122 -21.55 4.47 23.71
C THR A 122 -22.36 3.19 23.93
N SER A 123 -21.77 2.03 23.66
CA SER A 123 -22.41 0.73 23.88
C SER A 123 -21.93 0.00 25.13
N GLY A 124 -20.85 0.48 25.77
CA GLY A 124 -20.19 -0.20 26.88
C GLY A 124 -19.53 -1.54 26.49
N GLU A 125 -19.26 -1.74 25.19
CA GLU A 125 -18.63 -2.95 24.69
C GLU A 125 -17.11 -2.87 24.84
N LEU A 126 -16.53 -3.86 25.53
CA LEU A 126 -15.10 -3.99 25.76
C LEU A 126 -14.59 -5.29 25.15
N ALA A 127 -13.90 -5.21 24.02
CA ALA A 127 -13.28 -6.35 23.37
C ALA A 127 -11.80 -6.42 23.75
N TYR A 128 -11.25 -7.62 23.94
CA TYR A 128 -9.83 -7.79 24.25
C TYR A 128 -9.32 -9.16 23.85
N ALA A 129 -8.01 -9.28 23.71
CA ALA A 129 -7.33 -10.55 23.46
C ALA A 129 -5.91 -10.55 24.02
N ILE A 130 -5.44 -11.73 24.41
CA ILE A 130 -4.04 -12.01 24.70
C ILE A 130 -3.64 -13.13 23.75
N LYS A 131 -2.48 -12.99 23.12
CA LYS A 131 -1.97 -13.96 22.14
C LYS A 131 -1.93 -15.37 22.73
N GLY A 132 -2.60 -16.32 22.08
CA GLY A 132 -2.72 -17.71 22.51
C GLY A 132 -3.84 -17.99 23.52
N ASN A 133 -4.53 -16.97 24.04
CA ASN A 133 -5.54 -17.12 25.10
C ASN A 133 -6.97 -16.90 24.58
N GLY A 134 -7.14 -16.54 23.31
CA GLY A 134 -8.42 -16.25 22.68
C GLY A 134 -8.89 -14.81 22.87
N ALA A 135 -9.93 -14.45 22.11
CA ALA A 135 -10.57 -13.14 22.16
C ALA A 135 -11.89 -13.17 22.95
N PHE A 136 -12.21 -12.06 23.61
CA PHE A 136 -13.40 -11.94 24.45
C PHE A 136 -14.08 -10.59 24.26
N LEU A 137 -15.39 -10.56 24.49
CA LEU A 137 -16.23 -9.37 24.57
C LEU A 137 -16.87 -9.31 25.95
N GLU A 138 -16.68 -8.19 26.66
CA GLU A 138 -17.35 -7.87 27.91
C GLU A 138 -18.38 -6.75 27.69
N LYS A 139 -19.61 -6.97 28.15
CA LYS A 139 -20.70 -5.98 28.13
C LYS A 139 -21.68 -6.29 29.25
N ASN A 140 -22.11 -5.28 30.01
CA ASN A 140 -23.08 -5.44 31.11
C ASN A 140 -22.73 -6.59 32.08
N ASN A 141 -21.45 -6.66 32.50
CA ASN A 141 -20.89 -7.71 33.36
C ASN A 141 -20.97 -9.14 32.79
N LYS A 142 -21.30 -9.31 31.50
CA LYS A 142 -21.24 -10.59 30.81
C LYS A 142 -19.98 -10.65 29.96
N LYS A 143 -19.23 -11.74 30.09
CA LYS A 143 -18.06 -12.06 29.28
C LYS A 143 -18.42 -13.17 28.30
N ILE A 144 -18.14 -12.95 27.01
CA ILE A 144 -18.39 -13.89 25.93
C ILE A 144 -17.07 -14.15 25.21
N LYS A 145 -16.73 -15.42 24.96
CA LYS A 145 -15.60 -15.77 24.11
C LYS A 145 -15.99 -15.57 22.64
N LEU A 146 -15.17 -14.82 21.91
CA LEU A 146 -15.38 -14.59 20.48
C LEU A 146 -14.81 -15.77 19.69
N LYS A 147 -15.54 -16.16 18.64
CA LYS A 147 -15.11 -17.15 17.67
C LYS A 147 -15.76 -16.82 16.33
N VAL A 148 -14.95 -16.58 15.31
CA VAL A 148 -15.45 -16.30 13.97
C VAL A 148 -16.13 -17.52 13.36
N ILE A 149 -17.10 -17.26 12.50
CA ILE A 149 -17.84 -18.25 11.73
C ILE A 149 -17.71 -17.88 10.25
N ALA A 150 -17.39 -18.87 9.42
CA ALA A 150 -17.41 -18.70 7.98
C ALA A 150 -18.85 -18.43 7.51
N LYS A 151 -19.04 -17.39 6.70
CA LYS A 151 -20.34 -17.05 6.10
C LYS A 151 -20.23 -17.20 4.58
N LYS A 152 -21.29 -17.74 3.97
CA LYS A 152 -21.40 -17.84 2.50
C LYS A 152 -21.64 -16.48 1.85
N GLU A 153 -22.56 -15.69 2.41
CA GLU A 153 -22.80 -14.31 1.98
C GLU A 153 -21.65 -13.42 2.45
N ILE A 154 -21.17 -12.54 1.57
CA ILE A 154 -20.15 -11.55 1.91
C ILE A 154 -20.85 -10.28 2.40
N ILE A 155 -20.62 -9.94 3.66
CA ILE A 155 -21.06 -8.72 4.33
C ILE A 155 -19.81 -7.91 4.66
N ALA A 156 -19.56 -6.90 3.83
CA ALA A 156 -18.38 -6.05 3.92
C ALA A 156 -18.67 -4.77 4.70
N PHE A 157 -17.86 -4.49 5.72
CA PHE A 157 -17.88 -3.22 6.41
C PHE A 157 -16.97 -2.22 5.70
N ILE A 158 -17.57 -1.13 5.22
CA ILE A 158 -16.86 -0.04 4.53
C ILE A 158 -16.87 1.23 5.37
N SER A 159 -15.91 2.11 5.12
CA SER A 159 -15.84 3.40 5.81
C SER A 159 -17.06 4.27 5.48
N ARG A 160 -17.64 4.89 6.49
CA ARG A 160 -18.75 5.86 6.34
C ARG A 160 -18.28 7.18 5.72
N THR A 161 -17.06 7.60 6.03
CA THR A 161 -16.55 8.94 5.72
C THR A 161 -15.41 8.95 4.70
N ARG A 162 -14.93 7.78 4.27
CA ARG A 162 -13.89 7.62 3.25
C ARG A 162 -14.42 6.70 2.15
N LYS A 163 -14.40 7.16 0.90
CA LYS A 163 -14.83 6.38 -0.28
C LYS A 163 -13.61 6.02 -1.12
N ASP A 164 -13.70 4.89 -1.82
CA ASP A 164 -12.69 4.44 -2.77
C ASP A 164 -13.35 3.60 -3.86
N GLU A 165 -13.18 4.00 -5.12
CA GLU A 165 -13.84 3.36 -6.26
C GLU A 165 -13.29 1.95 -6.53
N ASN A 166 -12.00 1.71 -6.29
CA ASN A 166 -11.39 0.40 -6.46
C ASN A 166 -11.96 -0.60 -5.45
N LEU A 167 -12.15 -0.18 -4.20
CA LEU A 167 -12.86 -0.96 -3.19
C LEU A 167 -14.30 -1.25 -3.63
N ASP A 168 -15.01 -0.25 -4.15
CA ASP A 168 -16.39 -0.42 -4.59
C ASP A 168 -16.53 -1.45 -5.72
N ASN A 169 -15.59 -1.43 -6.68
CA ASN A 169 -15.48 -2.39 -7.79
C ASN A 169 -15.15 -3.80 -7.29
N LEU A 170 -14.15 -3.94 -6.40
CA LEU A 170 -13.79 -5.22 -5.79
C LEU A 170 -14.98 -5.86 -5.07
N LEU A 171 -15.67 -5.08 -4.23
CA LEU A 171 -16.85 -5.54 -3.49
C LEU A 171 -18.03 -5.87 -4.43
N GLY A 172 -18.13 -5.19 -5.57
CA GLY A 172 -19.08 -5.52 -6.64
C GLY A 172 -18.82 -6.91 -7.25
N ARG A 173 -17.56 -7.21 -7.61
CA ARG A 173 -17.14 -8.54 -8.11
C ARG A 173 -17.41 -9.66 -7.10
N LEU A 174 -17.40 -9.33 -5.81
CA LEU A 174 -17.72 -10.24 -4.71
C LEU A 174 -19.21 -10.41 -4.44
N ASN A 175 -20.08 -9.64 -5.09
CA ASN A 175 -21.51 -9.50 -4.75
C ASN A 175 -21.71 -9.21 -3.25
N ALA A 176 -20.85 -8.35 -2.68
CA ALA A 176 -20.85 -8.08 -1.26
C ALA A 176 -22.00 -7.14 -0.85
N LYS A 177 -22.69 -7.48 0.23
CA LYS A 177 -23.56 -6.55 0.96
C LYS A 177 -22.69 -5.56 1.73
N LYS A 178 -22.78 -4.28 1.40
CA LYS A 178 -21.98 -3.21 2.03
C LYS A 178 -22.72 -2.64 3.24
N ILE A 179 -22.05 -2.56 4.39
CA ILE A 179 -22.54 -1.87 5.58
C ILE A 179 -21.55 -0.77 5.93
N GLN A 180 -22.01 0.47 6.00
CA GLN A 180 -21.17 1.60 6.40
C GLN A 180 -21.04 1.65 7.91
N LEU A 181 -19.79 1.71 8.39
CA LEU A 181 -19.45 1.92 9.80
C LEU A 181 -18.29 2.93 9.92
N GLY A 182 -18.36 3.80 10.92
CA GLY A 182 -17.21 4.55 11.45
C GLY A 182 -16.27 3.64 12.23
N SER A 183 -15.12 4.20 12.62
CA SER A 183 -14.11 3.53 13.47
C SER A 183 -13.53 2.22 12.89
N MET A 184 -12.31 1.86 13.28
CA MET A 184 -11.69 0.56 12.99
C MET A 184 -12.19 -0.59 13.87
N TYR A 185 -13.05 -0.29 14.86
CA TYR A 185 -13.87 -1.26 15.58
C TYR A 185 -14.70 -2.16 14.65
N LYS A 186 -14.93 -1.76 13.39
CA LYS A 186 -15.51 -2.62 12.33
C LYS A 186 -14.78 -3.95 12.10
N ILE A 187 -13.49 -4.05 12.41
CA ILE A 187 -12.78 -5.33 12.36
C ILE A 187 -13.24 -6.24 13.50
N ILE A 188 -13.55 -5.69 14.67
CA ILE A 188 -14.10 -6.42 15.82
C ILE A 188 -15.54 -6.88 15.54
N GLU A 189 -16.29 -6.16 14.71
CA GLU A 189 -17.61 -6.61 14.21
C GLU A 189 -17.51 -7.93 13.42
N ILE A 190 -16.39 -8.20 12.73
CA ILE A 190 -16.13 -9.52 12.11
C ILE A 190 -16.01 -10.59 13.21
N ALA A 191 -15.25 -10.34 14.27
CA ALA A 191 -15.11 -11.25 15.40
C ALA A 191 -16.45 -11.52 16.12
N LYS A 192 -17.37 -10.55 16.08
CA LYS A 192 -18.75 -10.65 16.57
C LYS A 192 -19.72 -11.34 15.60
N ASN A 193 -19.26 -11.73 14.40
CA ASN A 193 -20.06 -12.35 13.35
C ASN A 193 -21.24 -11.50 12.84
N THR A 194 -21.17 -10.17 12.96
CA THR A 194 -22.18 -9.25 12.37
C THR A 194 -21.89 -8.96 10.89
N GLY A 195 -20.67 -9.27 10.45
CA GLY A 195 -20.23 -9.29 9.04
C GLY A 195 -19.03 -10.25 8.90
N ASN A 196 -18.33 -10.21 7.76
CA ASN A 196 -17.20 -11.11 7.52
C ASN A 196 -16.04 -10.52 6.71
N VAL A 197 -16.13 -9.29 6.22
CA VAL A 197 -15.08 -8.67 5.39
C VAL A 197 -14.87 -7.21 5.78
N VAL A 198 -13.61 -6.80 5.90
CA VAL A 198 -13.13 -5.42 5.87
C VAL A 198 -11.96 -5.39 4.90
N VAL A 199 -11.98 -4.44 3.97
CA VAL A 199 -10.84 -4.17 3.08
C VAL A 199 -10.59 -2.67 3.08
N TYR A 200 -9.33 -2.29 3.31
CA TYR A 200 -8.87 -0.91 3.12
C TYR A 200 -7.77 -0.89 2.07
N PRO A 201 -8.00 -0.25 0.92
CA PRO A 201 -6.95 0.06 -0.03
C PRO A 201 -5.92 1.04 0.56
N ILE A 202 -4.74 1.10 -0.05
CA ILE A 202 -3.65 2.01 0.35
C ILE A 202 -4.05 3.49 0.28
N SER A 203 -4.89 3.85 -0.70
CA SER A 203 -5.43 5.21 -0.88
C SER A 203 -6.11 5.75 0.38
N LEU A 204 -6.64 4.87 1.24
CA LEU A 204 -7.34 5.25 2.46
C LEU A 204 -6.43 5.52 3.65
N LYS A 205 -5.11 5.27 3.51
CA LYS A 205 -4.05 5.53 4.50
C LYS A 205 -4.43 5.10 5.92
N VAL A 206 -4.20 3.83 6.22
CA VAL A 206 -4.48 3.26 7.53
C VAL A 206 -3.20 3.26 8.36
N HIS A 207 -3.29 3.70 9.61
CA HIS A 207 -2.14 3.74 10.51
C HIS A 207 -2.01 2.45 11.33
N ILE A 208 -0.89 2.26 12.03
CA ILE A 208 -0.72 1.08 12.88
C ILE A 208 -1.58 1.12 14.15
N TRP A 209 -1.92 2.32 14.65
CA TRP A 209 -2.82 2.48 15.81
C TRP A 209 -4.27 2.10 15.51
N ASP A 210 -4.74 2.35 14.29
CA ASP A 210 -6.01 1.86 13.74
C ASP A 210 -6.14 0.32 13.80
N ILE A 211 -5.03 -0.41 13.66
CA ILE A 211 -5.02 -1.87 13.38
C ILE A 211 -4.51 -2.71 14.54
N CYS A 212 -3.64 -2.17 15.40
CA CYS A 212 -2.98 -2.97 16.43
C CYS A 212 -3.96 -3.68 17.35
N ALA A 213 -4.97 -2.97 17.86
CA ALA A 213 -5.94 -3.58 18.77
C ALA A 213 -6.91 -4.53 18.04
N PRO A 214 -7.53 -4.14 16.91
CA PRO A 214 -8.46 -5.02 16.21
C PRO A 214 -7.81 -6.27 15.60
N GLN A 215 -6.54 -6.20 15.16
CA GLN A 215 -5.83 -7.34 14.57
C GLN A 215 -5.80 -8.54 15.52
N ILE A 216 -5.27 -8.37 16.73
CA ILE A 216 -5.12 -9.49 17.66
C ILE A 216 -6.48 -10.00 18.14
N ILE A 217 -7.48 -9.13 18.31
CA ILE A 217 -8.86 -9.54 18.65
C ILE A 217 -9.43 -10.44 17.55
N LEU A 218 -9.24 -10.09 16.28
CA LEU A 218 -9.75 -10.89 15.17
C LEU A 218 -8.97 -12.21 15.04
N GLU A 219 -7.64 -12.17 15.09
CA GLU A 219 -6.79 -13.37 14.98
C GLU A 219 -7.07 -14.38 16.11
N GLU A 220 -7.20 -13.91 17.36
CA GLU A 220 -7.52 -14.76 18.51
C GLU A 220 -8.99 -15.22 18.53
N ALA A 221 -9.87 -14.57 17.78
CA ALA A 221 -11.20 -15.10 17.48
C ALA A 221 -11.18 -16.14 16.34
N GLY A 222 -10.04 -16.36 15.68
CA GLY A 222 -9.85 -17.30 14.57
C GLY A 222 -10.02 -16.68 13.18
N GLY A 223 -10.14 -15.35 13.09
CA GLY A 223 -10.15 -14.62 11.82
C GLY A 223 -8.76 -14.41 11.26
N ILE A 224 -8.69 -13.72 10.13
CA ILE A 224 -7.44 -13.49 9.39
C ILE A 224 -7.33 -12.02 9.06
N ILE A 225 -6.14 -11.44 9.23
CA ILE A 225 -5.81 -10.11 8.75
C ILE A 225 -4.42 -10.10 8.09
N THR A 226 -4.33 -9.47 6.92
CA THR A 226 -3.10 -9.35 6.11
C THR A 226 -3.06 -7.99 5.44
N ASP A 227 -1.92 -7.65 4.82
CA ASP A 227 -1.87 -6.57 3.84
C ASP A 227 -2.52 -6.99 2.50
N LEU A 228 -2.51 -6.10 1.51
CA LEU A 228 -3.17 -6.35 0.22
C LEU A 228 -2.48 -7.42 -0.66
N ILE A 229 -1.32 -7.96 -0.25
CA ILE A 229 -0.61 -9.06 -0.94
C ILE A 229 -0.57 -10.34 -0.09
N GLY A 230 -1.35 -10.40 1.00
CA GLY A 230 -1.40 -11.56 1.90
C GLY A 230 -0.24 -11.63 2.89
N GLY A 231 0.58 -10.58 2.97
CA GLY A 231 1.67 -10.43 3.91
C GLY A 231 1.20 -10.06 5.32
N LYS A 232 2.11 -10.20 6.30
CA LYS A 232 1.85 -9.77 7.69
C LYS A 232 1.93 -8.25 7.79
N ILE A 233 1.13 -7.67 8.68
CA ILE A 233 1.20 -6.24 9.00
C ILE A 233 2.57 -5.90 9.61
N ASP A 234 3.22 -4.89 9.05
CA ASP A 234 4.56 -4.43 9.44
C ASP A 234 4.47 -3.26 10.44
N TYR A 235 4.54 -3.57 11.73
CA TYR A 235 4.49 -2.59 12.83
C TYR A 235 5.77 -1.76 12.98
N SER A 236 6.80 -1.96 12.15
CA SER A 236 7.96 -1.06 12.13
C SER A 236 7.66 0.27 11.41
N LYS A 237 6.57 0.31 10.64
CA LYS A 237 6.11 1.46 9.85
C LYS A 237 4.91 2.14 10.51
N ASN A 238 4.68 3.42 10.18
CA ASN A 238 3.52 4.17 10.66
C ASN A 238 2.23 3.85 9.90
N ILE A 239 2.33 3.62 8.59
CA ILE A 239 1.21 3.39 7.68
C ILE A 239 1.30 1.96 7.15
N VAL A 240 0.17 1.26 7.14
CA VAL A 240 0.07 -0.10 6.58
C VAL A 240 -0.22 -0.03 5.09
N ASN A 241 0.27 -1.01 4.31
CA ASN A 241 0.07 -1.09 2.86
C ASN A 241 -1.34 -1.61 2.50
N GLY A 242 -2.37 -0.99 3.08
CA GLY A 242 -3.73 -1.49 3.07
C GLY A 242 -3.91 -2.75 3.92
N ILE A 243 -5.16 -3.19 4.07
CA ILE A 243 -5.50 -4.38 4.85
C ILE A 243 -6.65 -5.18 4.22
N ILE A 244 -6.62 -6.48 4.47
CA ILE A 244 -7.73 -7.41 4.26
C ILE A 244 -7.98 -8.10 5.59
N ALA A 245 -9.18 -7.99 6.15
CA ALA A 245 -9.59 -8.70 7.35
C ALA A 245 -10.85 -9.53 7.07
N THR A 246 -10.82 -10.82 7.39
CA THR A 246 -11.92 -11.75 7.09
C THR A 246 -12.20 -12.76 8.20
N SER A 247 -13.41 -13.32 8.18
CA SER A 247 -13.82 -14.40 9.11
C SER A 247 -13.38 -15.81 8.66
N SER A 248 -12.87 -15.97 7.42
CA SER A 248 -12.48 -17.28 6.89
C SER A 248 -11.34 -17.19 5.87
N LEU A 249 -10.55 -18.26 5.78
CA LEU A 249 -9.45 -18.40 4.81
C LEU A 249 -9.96 -18.46 3.36
N GLU A 250 -11.09 -19.09 3.12
CA GLU A 250 -11.69 -19.19 1.79
C GLU A 250 -12.06 -17.81 1.25
N THR A 251 -12.77 -17.00 2.05
CA THR A 251 -13.09 -15.61 1.68
C THR A 251 -11.82 -14.78 1.52
N HIS A 252 -10.82 -15.00 2.38
CA HIS A 252 -9.55 -14.27 2.33
C HIS A 252 -8.82 -14.51 1.00
N LYS A 253 -8.66 -15.78 0.62
CA LYS A 253 -8.03 -16.17 -0.65
C LYS A 253 -8.79 -15.61 -1.84
N LYS A 254 -10.13 -15.71 -1.84
CA LYS A 254 -10.94 -15.14 -2.91
C LYS A 254 -10.71 -13.63 -3.11
N ILE A 255 -10.53 -12.88 -2.02
CA ILE A 255 -10.22 -11.45 -2.12
C ILE A 255 -8.81 -11.24 -2.68
N LEU A 256 -7.81 -11.99 -2.20
CA LEU A 256 -6.45 -11.93 -2.73
C LEU A 256 -6.41 -12.26 -4.23
N ASP A 257 -7.07 -13.34 -4.65
CA ASP A 257 -7.15 -13.74 -6.06
C ASP A 257 -7.75 -12.62 -6.94
N LEU A 258 -8.81 -11.96 -6.49
CA LEU A 258 -9.41 -10.84 -7.22
C LEU A 258 -8.53 -9.57 -7.24
N LEU A 259 -7.68 -9.40 -6.22
CA LEU A 259 -6.68 -8.33 -6.18
C LEU A 259 -5.48 -8.66 -7.07
N ASP A 260 -5.12 -9.94 -7.19
CA ASP A 260 -4.06 -10.43 -8.07
C ASP A 260 -4.47 -10.37 -9.55
N ASP A 261 -5.74 -10.65 -9.87
CA ASP A 261 -6.32 -10.46 -11.22
C ASP A 261 -6.18 -9.03 -11.75
N ASN A 262 -5.93 -8.04 -10.87
CA ASN A 262 -5.82 -6.62 -11.20
C ASN A 262 -4.37 -6.10 -11.14
N ILE A 263 -3.35 -6.96 -11.04
CA ILE A 263 -1.96 -6.51 -11.05
C ILE A 263 -1.59 -6.06 -12.46
N LYS A 264 -1.47 -4.75 -12.63
CA LYS A 264 -0.89 -4.16 -13.84
C LYS A 264 0.62 -4.44 -13.84
N PRO A 265 1.17 -5.07 -14.89
CA PRO A 265 2.59 -5.39 -14.92
C PRO A 265 3.49 -4.16 -14.99
N ILE A 266 4.76 -4.37 -14.65
CA ILE A 266 5.81 -3.39 -14.95
C ILE A 266 6.19 -3.55 -16.42
N LEU A 267 6.15 -2.45 -17.18
CA LEU A 267 6.65 -2.40 -18.55
C LEU A 267 8.02 -1.73 -18.58
N ILE A 268 9.01 -2.37 -19.21
CA ILE A 268 10.32 -1.76 -19.45
C ILE A 268 10.49 -1.58 -20.95
N PHE A 269 10.33 -0.35 -21.44
CA PHE A 269 10.69 0.01 -22.81
C PHE A 269 12.18 0.31 -22.86
N CYS A 270 12.94 -0.54 -23.55
CA CYS A 270 14.38 -0.40 -23.69
C CYS A 270 14.81 -0.50 -25.16
N GLY A 271 16.02 -0.05 -25.45
CA GLY A 271 16.57 -0.09 -26.80
C GLY A 271 17.68 0.91 -27.00
N LEU A 272 18.44 0.73 -28.08
CA LEU A 272 19.44 1.69 -28.51
C LEU A 272 18.81 3.05 -28.83
N MET A 273 19.62 4.10 -28.77
CA MET A 273 19.10 5.44 -29.07
C MET A 273 18.62 5.51 -30.52
N GLY A 274 17.48 6.18 -30.77
CA GLY A 274 16.89 6.21 -32.11
C GLY A 274 16.02 4.98 -32.46
N SER A 275 15.93 3.98 -31.58
CA SER A 275 15.12 2.78 -31.81
C SER A 275 13.61 2.97 -31.72
N GLY A 276 13.12 4.18 -31.44
CA GLY A 276 11.68 4.47 -31.33
C GLY A 276 11.04 4.13 -29.97
N LYS A 277 11.81 3.60 -29.00
CA LYS A 277 11.30 3.18 -27.67
C LYS A 277 10.45 4.24 -26.93
N THR A 278 10.88 5.50 -26.96
CA THR A 278 10.26 6.60 -26.22
C THR A 278 8.91 6.95 -26.83
N THR A 279 8.87 7.13 -28.16
CA THR A 279 7.65 7.33 -28.94
C THR A 279 6.67 6.17 -28.75
N LEU A 280 7.15 4.93 -28.76
CA LEU A 280 6.30 3.75 -28.56
C LEU A 280 5.73 3.70 -27.14
N SER A 281 6.55 3.98 -26.12
CA SER A 281 6.09 4.02 -24.74
C SER A 281 5.03 5.11 -24.49
N GLU A 282 5.15 6.27 -25.15
CA GLU A 282 4.15 7.35 -25.08
C GLU A 282 2.84 6.95 -25.78
N TYR A 283 2.94 6.34 -26.97
CA TYR A 283 1.78 5.84 -27.71
C TYR A 283 0.95 4.82 -26.91
N PHE A 284 1.62 3.96 -26.13
CA PHE A 284 0.95 2.98 -25.28
C PHE A 284 0.46 3.57 -23.96
N LEU A 285 1.16 4.55 -23.39
CA LEU A 285 0.70 5.26 -22.19
C LEU A 285 -0.69 5.89 -22.40
N GLU A 286 -0.96 6.44 -23.58
CA GLU A 286 -2.26 7.03 -23.91
C GLU A 286 -3.41 6.02 -24.01
N LYS A 287 -3.11 4.72 -24.18
CA LYS A 287 -4.11 3.67 -24.43
C LYS A 287 -4.26 2.69 -23.27
N LEU A 288 -3.22 2.57 -22.44
CA LEU A 288 -3.24 1.74 -21.26
C LEU A 288 -3.78 2.55 -20.07
N GLU A 289 -4.91 2.11 -19.52
CA GLU A 289 -5.54 2.74 -18.36
C GLU A 289 -4.68 2.57 -17.09
N ASP A 290 -4.68 3.57 -16.21
CA ASP A 290 -3.92 3.66 -14.96
C ASP A 290 -2.45 3.23 -15.03
N TYR A 291 -1.75 3.61 -16.10
CA TYR A 291 -0.29 3.55 -16.13
C TYR A 291 0.33 4.92 -15.87
N GLU A 292 1.46 4.91 -15.17
CA GLU A 292 2.35 6.07 -15.08
C GLU A 292 3.69 5.73 -15.73
N ARG A 293 4.20 6.66 -16.55
CA ARG A 293 5.48 6.50 -17.24
C ARG A 293 6.57 7.28 -16.52
N PHE A 294 7.68 6.61 -16.29
CA PHE A 294 8.93 7.20 -15.83
C PHE A 294 9.95 7.23 -16.95
N ASN A 295 10.30 8.45 -17.36
CA ASN A 295 11.45 8.72 -18.20
C ASN A 295 12.47 9.53 -17.37
N THR A 296 13.76 9.19 -17.49
CA THR A 296 14.82 9.84 -16.72
C THR A 296 14.87 11.36 -16.93
N ASP A 297 14.55 11.85 -18.12
CA ASP A 297 14.58 13.28 -18.44
C ASP A 297 13.38 14.02 -17.82
N ASP A 298 12.20 13.38 -17.80
CA ASP A 298 11.01 13.92 -17.14
C ASP A 298 11.17 13.98 -15.62
N VAL A 299 11.74 12.93 -15.01
CA VAL A 299 12.03 12.92 -13.57
C VAL A 299 13.03 14.03 -13.21
N ARG A 300 14.07 14.22 -14.01
CA ARG A 300 15.04 15.32 -13.82
C ARG A 300 14.37 16.69 -13.83
N ARG A 301 13.38 16.88 -14.71
CA ARG A 301 12.59 18.11 -14.80
C ARG A 301 11.73 18.32 -13.55
N ILE A 302 11.03 17.28 -13.09
CA ILE A 302 10.22 17.30 -11.86
C ILE A 302 11.10 17.65 -10.65
N MET A 303 12.34 17.17 -10.62
CA MET A 303 13.31 17.45 -9.56
C MET A 303 13.96 18.85 -9.67
N GLY A 304 13.62 19.66 -10.67
CA GLY A 304 14.16 21.00 -10.87
C GLY A 304 15.63 21.04 -11.32
N LEU A 305 16.16 19.95 -11.87
CA LEU A 305 17.53 19.90 -12.37
C LEU A 305 17.62 20.69 -13.70
N LYS A 306 18.67 21.52 -13.84
CA LYS A 306 18.82 22.45 -14.97
C LYS A 306 19.73 21.96 -16.10
N THR A 307 20.56 20.96 -15.84
CA THR A 307 21.47 20.36 -16.83
C THR A 307 21.50 18.86 -16.69
N PHE A 308 21.90 18.16 -17.75
CA PHE A 308 22.13 16.73 -17.71
C PHE A 308 23.48 16.43 -17.05
N ASP A 309 23.51 16.28 -15.72
CA ASP A 309 24.67 15.79 -14.99
C ASP A 309 24.48 14.30 -14.62
N ARG A 310 25.46 13.48 -15.00
CA ARG A 310 25.49 12.04 -14.66
C ARG A 310 25.57 11.82 -13.14
N LYS A 311 26.13 12.77 -12.37
CA LYS A 311 26.21 12.70 -10.90
C LYS A 311 24.84 12.63 -10.22
N ASP A 312 23.80 13.19 -10.83
CA ASP A 312 22.44 13.17 -10.29
C ASP A 312 21.70 11.85 -10.57
N THR A 313 22.24 10.98 -11.45
CA THR A 313 21.57 9.75 -11.89
C THR A 313 21.15 8.83 -10.73
N PRO A 314 21.96 8.62 -9.66
CA PRO A 314 21.53 7.84 -8.52
C PRO A 314 20.28 8.42 -7.83
N LYS A 315 20.25 9.75 -7.64
CA LYS A 315 19.14 10.45 -6.99
C LYS A 315 17.86 10.42 -7.83
N VAL A 316 18.00 10.57 -9.15
CA VAL A 316 16.90 10.46 -10.12
C VAL A 316 16.30 9.05 -10.11
N ASN A 317 17.17 8.02 -10.14
CA ASN A 317 16.74 6.63 -10.09
C ASN A 317 16.06 6.30 -8.75
N GLU A 318 16.60 6.79 -7.63
CA GLU A 318 16.01 6.58 -6.31
C GLU A 318 14.59 7.17 -6.22
N PHE A 319 14.41 8.42 -6.67
CA PHE A 319 13.09 9.05 -6.74
C PHE A 319 12.12 8.21 -7.59
N MET A 320 12.55 7.84 -8.79
CA MET A 320 11.77 7.05 -9.74
C MET A 320 11.35 5.70 -9.16
N TYR A 321 12.29 4.94 -8.58
CA TYR A 321 12.01 3.63 -8.00
C TYR A 321 11.15 3.70 -6.73
N SER A 322 11.29 4.76 -5.93
CA SER A 322 10.43 4.97 -4.76
C SER A 322 8.99 5.23 -5.18
N HIS A 323 8.78 6.12 -6.16
CA HIS A 323 7.44 6.44 -6.67
C HIS A 323 6.81 5.25 -7.39
N ALA A 324 7.58 4.52 -8.21
CA ALA A 324 7.11 3.30 -8.87
C ALA A 324 6.61 2.25 -7.87
N ARG A 325 7.34 2.02 -6.75
CA ARG A 325 6.87 1.10 -5.69
C ARG A 325 5.54 1.54 -5.10
N GLN A 326 5.34 2.84 -4.88
CA GLN A 326 4.08 3.34 -4.35
C GLN A 326 2.93 3.09 -5.33
N LEU A 327 3.11 3.41 -6.61
CA LEU A 327 2.09 3.21 -7.65
C LEU A 327 1.73 1.74 -7.82
N LEU A 328 2.72 0.85 -7.84
CA LEU A 328 2.50 -0.60 -7.94
C LEU A 328 1.73 -1.14 -6.74
N LYS A 329 2.04 -0.66 -5.53
CA LYS A 329 1.26 -0.97 -4.32
C LYS A 329 -0.17 -0.46 -4.46
N GLU A 330 -0.36 0.75 -5.00
CA GLU A 330 -1.68 1.31 -5.35
C GLU A 330 -2.36 0.61 -6.55
N ARG A 331 -1.79 -0.49 -7.06
CA ARG A 331 -2.28 -1.30 -8.19
C ARG A 331 -2.34 -0.54 -9.53
N LYS A 332 -1.54 0.51 -9.68
CA LYS A 332 -1.31 1.18 -10.96
C LYS A 332 -0.17 0.49 -11.72
N GLY A 333 -0.27 0.55 -13.04
CA GLY A 333 0.79 0.08 -13.93
C GLY A 333 1.94 1.08 -13.97
N VAL A 334 3.16 0.58 -14.18
CA VAL A 334 4.34 1.44 -14.28
C VAL A 334 5.09 1.12 -15.57
N MET A 335 5.39 2.16 -16.35
CA MET A 335 6.25 2.07 -17.53
C MET A 335 7.58 2.75 -17.27
N PHE A 336 8.67 2.02 -17.41
CA PHE A 336 10.02 2.56 -17.41
C PHE A 336 10.49 2.74 -18.85
N ASP A 337 10.79 3.98 -19.24
CA ASP A 337 11.40 4.30 -20.54
C ASP A 337 12.82 4.85 -20.33
N SER A 338 13.80 4.07 -20.76
CA SER A 338 15.18 4.53 -20.91
C SER A 338 15.92 3.59 -21.86
N ALA A 339 17.17 3.91 -22.18
CA ALA A 339 17.97 2.98 -22.97
C ALA A 339 18.16 1.64 -22.22
N TYR A 340 18.36 1.69 -20.89
CA TYR A 340 18.60 0.51 -20.05
C TYR A 340 19.65 -0.45 -20.63
N LYS A 341 20.76 0.12 -21.10
CA LYS A 341 21.82 -0.55 -21.87
C LYS A 341 22.49 -1.72 -21.16
N LEU A 342 22.63 -1.60 -19.84
CA LEU A 342 23.30 -2.58 -18.99
C LEU A 342 22.26 -3.33 -18.17
N LYS A 343 22.48 -4.63 -17.99
CA LYS A 343 21.67 -5.50 -17.14
C LYS A 343 21.47 -4.92 -15.74
N LYS A 344 22.53 -4.40 -15.13
CA LYS A 344 22.49 -3.78 -13.79
C LYS A 344 21.43 -2.68 -13.66
N ALA A 345 21.14 -1.95 -14.74
CA ALA A 345 20.12 -0.90 -14.73
C ALA A 345 18.70 -1.48 -14.72
N ARG A 346 18.50 -2.66 -15.32
CA ARG A 346 17.21 -3.37 -15.35
C ARG A 346 16.99 -4.22 -14.10
N GLU A 347 18.06 -4.80 -13.53
CA GLU A 347 18.02 -5.60 -12.30
C GLU A 347 17.32 -4.91 -11.14
N LYS A 348 17.50 -3.59 -10.99
CA LYS A 348 16.80 -2.83 -9.94
C LYS A 348 15.29 -2.77 -10.14
N ILE A 349 14.81 -2.79 -11.38
CA ILE A 349 13.38 -2.85 -11.70
C ILE A 349 12.86 -4.27 -11.48
N TYR A 350 13.65 -5.29 -11.85
CA TYR A 350 13.31 -6.69 -11.58
C TYR A 350 13.20 -6.99 -10.07
N GLU A 351 14.10 -6.44 -9.26
CA GLU A 351 14.02 -6.52 -7.79
C GLU A 351 12.69 -5.95 -7.27
N ILE A 352 12.21 -4.83 -7.82
CA ILE A 352 10.90 -4.24 -7.46
C ILE A 352 9.75 -5.18 -7.83
N GLY A 353 9.76 -5.72 -9.06
CA GLY A 353 8.75 -6.67 -9.51
C GLY A 353 8.69 -7.89 -8.58
N LYS A 354 9.85 -8.47 -8.25
CA LYS A 354 9.94 -9.61 -7.33
C LYS A 354 9.52 -9.27 -5.90
N GLU A 355 9.91 -8.10 -5.38
CA GLU A 355 9.54 -7.62 -4.04
C GLU A 355 8.02 -7.53 -3.88
N LEU A 356 7.33 -7.07 -4.92
CA LEU A 356 5.89 -6.79 -4.91
C LEU A 356 5.04 -7.87 -5.57
N ASN A 357 5.66 -8.98 -6.00
CA ASN A 357 5.03 -10.04 -6.79
C ASN A 357 4.30 -9.51 -8.04
N VAL A 358 4.93 -8.58 -8.76
CA VAL A 358 4.42 -7.99 -10.00
C VAL A 358 5.23 -8.52 -11.20
N PRO A 359 4.56 -9.08 -12.23
CA PRO A 359 5.22 -9.55 -13.43
C PRO A 359 5.85 -8.40 -14.21
N VAL A 360 7.00 -8.67 -14.83
CA VAL A 360 7.75 -7.68 -15.62
C VAL A 360 7.75 -8.07 -17.08
N LEU A 361 7.28 -7.16 -17.93
CA LEU A 361 7.41 -7.29 -19.38
C LEU A 361 8.49 -6.32 -19.88
N VAL A 362 9.57 -6.88 -20.43
CA VAL A 362 10.58 -6.11 -21.16
C VAL A 362 10.15 -6.01 -22.62
N VAL A 363 10.13 -4.78 -23.12
CA VAL A 363 9.85 -4.44 -24.51
C VAL A 363 11.13 -3.88 -25.12
N GLU A 364 11.87 -4.72 -25.84
CA GLU A 364 13.08 -4.31 -26.55
C GLU A 364 12.73 -3.73 -27.92
N CYS A 365 12.83 -2.41 -28.05
CA CYS A 365 12.63 -1.73 -29.32
C CYS A 365 13.95 -1.67 -30.09
N TYR A 366 13.92 -2.11 -31.34
CA TYR A 366 15.07 -2.07 -32.25
C TYR A 366 14.66 -1.60 -33.65
N CYS A 367 15.65 -1.16 -34.42
CA CYS A 367 15.52 -0.83 -35.85
C CYS A 367 16.88 -0.99 -36.51
N LYS A 368 16.94 -0.83 -37.83
CA LYS A 368 18.20 -0.77 -38.56
C LYS A 368 19.10 0.36 -38.04
N PRO A 369 20.42 0.15 -37.90
CA PRO A 369 21.36 1.19 -37.48
C PRO A 369 21.26 2.49 -38.28
N GLU A 370 21.08 2.39 -39.60
CA GLU A 370 20.94 3.55 -40.48
C GLU A 370 19.69 4.37 -40.15
N THR A 371 18.58 3.67 -39.84
CA THR A 371 17.35 4.33 -39.38
C THR A 371 17.58 5.04 -38.05
N ALA A 372 18.20 4.38 -37.08
CA ALA A 372 18.47 4.96 -35.75
C ALA A 372 19.32 6.23 -35.86
N VAL A 373 20.43 6.16 -36.61
CA VAL A 373 21.34 7.28 -36.87
C VAL A 373 20.61 8.44 -37.57
N LYS A 374 19.76 8.14 -38.56
CA LYS A 374 18.95 9.16 -39.24
C LYS A 374 17.98 9.86 -38.28
N ARG A 375 17.27 9.08 -37.44
CA ARG A 375 16.32 9.59 -36.43
C ARG A 375 17.01 10.44 -35.35
N ILE A 376 18.24 10.10 -34.97
CA ILE A 376 19.04 10.91 -34.04
C ILE A 376 19.43 12.23 -34.72
N SER A 377 19.95 12.15 -35.93
CA SER A 377 20.44 13.32 -36.68
C SER A 377 19.34 14.33 -37.03
N SER A 378 18.08 13.89 -37.11
CA SER A 378 16.92 14.75 -37.38
C SER A 378 16.40 15.51 -36.16
N ARG A 379 16.96 15.30 -34.96
CA ARG A 379 16.54 16.00 -33.73
C ARG A 379 16.96 17.48 -33.75
N GLY A 380 16.21 18.32 -33.03
CA GLY A 380 16.50 19.75 -32.89
C GLY A 380 17.94 20.03 -32.45
N LYS A 381 18.51 21.15 -32.90
CA LYS A 381 19.95 21.49 -32.78
C LYS A 381 20.45 21.88 -31.38
N THR A 382 19.78 21.49 -30.30
CA THR A 382 20.20 21.86 -28.93
C THR A 382 20.30 20.64 -28.04
N ASP A 383 21.50 20.34 -27.54
CA ASP A 383 21.70 19.33 -26.50
C ASP A 383 21.30 19.95 -25.14
N SER A 384 20.12 19.63 -24.65
CA SER A 384 19.60 20.14 -23.37
C SER A 384 18.69 19.11 -22.71
N LEU A 385 18.32 19.29 -21.43
CA LEU A 385 17.27 18.48 -20.82
C LEU A 385 15.93 18.51 -21.59
N HIS A 386 15.74 19.50 -22.47
CA HIS A 386 14.55 19.66 -23.29
C HIS A 386 14.65 19.02 -24.67
N ASN A 387 15.85 18.67 -25.13
CA ASN A 387 16.08 18.09 -26.45
C ASN A 387 17.17 17.00 -26.36
N PRO A 388 16.83 15.73 -26.64
CA PRO A 388 17.81 14.66 -26.63
C PRO A 388 18.87 14.88 -27.70
N THR A 389 20.09 14.42 -27.43
CA THR A 389 21.25 14.62 -28.33
C THR A 389 20.95 14.25 -29.77
N ASN A 390 21.46 15.10 -30.66
CA ASN A 390 21.40 14.93 -32.10
C ASN A 390 22.73 14.39 -32.67
N ASP A 391 23.70 14.05 -31.82
CA ASP A 391 24.96 13.43 -32.24
C ASP A 391 24.73 11.94 -32.57
N PRO A 392 24.83 11.54 -33.85
CA PRO A 392 24.64 10.15 -34.25
C PRO A 392 25.70 9.20 -33.65
N LYS A 393 26.88 9.69 -33.24
CA LYS A 393 27.95 8.85 -32.66
C LYS A 393 27.50 8.16 -31.38
N VAL A 394 26.56 8.74 -30.66
CA VAL A 394 26.03 8.17 -29.41
C VAL A 394 25.34 6.82 -29.67
N TYR A 395 24.82 6.58 -30.87
CA TYR A 395 24.32 5.24 -31.25
C TYR A 395 25.44 4.21 -31.16
N GLU A 396 26.58 4.46 -31.79
CA GLU A 396 27.73 3.55 -31.80
C GLU A 396 28.31 3.35 -30.40
N GLU A 397 28.41 4.42 -29.61
CA GLU A 397 28.85 4.33 -28.22
C GLU A 397 27.94 3.45 -27.38
N TYR A 398 26.63 3.55 -27.57
CA TYR A 398 25.65 2.77 -26.82
C TYR A 398 25.64 1.32 -27.30
N ALA A 399 25.78 1.09 -28.61
CA ALA A 399 25.85 -0.23 -29.20
C ALA A 399 27.04 -1.04 -28.66
N LYS A 400 28.20 -0.41 -28.44
CA LYS A 400 29.40 -1.06 -27.87
C LYS A 400 29.20 -1.65 -26.47
N ILE A 401 28.26 -1.11 -25.71
CA ILE A 401 28.00 -1.50 -24.30
C ILE A 401 26.60 -2.10 -24.12
N TRP A 402 25.92 -2.45 -25.21
CA TRP A 402 24.57 -2.99 -25.17
C TRP A 402 24.57 -4.43 -24.67
N GLU A 403 23.92 -4.67 -23.54
CA GLU A 403 23.61 -5.99 -23.03
C GLU A 403 22.15 -6.30 -23.32
N SER A 404 21.91 -7.16 -24.34
CA SER A 404 20.56 -7.54 -24.75
C SER A 404 19.75 -8.08 -23.55
N PRO A 405 18.46 -7.69 -23.41
CA PRO A 405 17.57 -8.24 -22.40
C PRO A 405 17.36 -9.77 -22.47
N GLU A 406 17.73 -10.43 -23.58
CA GLU A 406 17.68 -11.89 -23.68
C GLU A 406 18.51 -12.60 -22.61
N ILE A 407 19.51 -11.93 -22.00
CA ILE A 407 20.29 -12.51 -20.88
C ILE A 407 19.52 -12.50 -19.55
N ASP A 408 18.39 -11.77 -19.46
CA ASP A 408 17.64 -11.55 -18.23
C ASP A 408 16.53 -12.58 -18.03
N ILE A 409 16.03 -13.19 -19.11
CA ILE A 409 14.86 -14.09 -19.12
C ILE A 409 15.06 -15.44 -18.42
N LYS A 410 16.20 -15.62 -17.73
CA LYS A 410 16.43 -16.73 -16.79
C LYS A 410 15.54 -16.62 -15.54
N ASP A 411 15.04 -15.43 -15.23
CA ASP A 411 14.04 -15.22 -14.18
C ASP A 411 12.64 -15.49 -14.74
N ASP A 412 11.83 -16.27 -14.01
CA ASP A 412 10.47 -16.63 -14.43
C ASP A 412 9.46 -15.50 -14.27
N ASN A 413 9.77 -14.48 -13.47
CA ASN A 413 8.96 -13.27 -13.35
C ASN A 413 9.13 -12.29 -14.53
N ILE A 414 10.05 -12.59 -15.45
CA ILE A 414 10.41 -11.71 -16.58
C ILE A 414 9.95 -12.35 -17.89
N SER A 415 9.15 -11.61 -18.65
CA SER A 415 8.86 -11.87 -20.05
C SER A 415 9.56 -10.84 -20.95
N LEU A 416 9.82 -11.23 -22.20
CA LEU A 416 10.50 -10.40 -23.17
C LEU A 416 9.79 -10.50 -24.52
N ILE A 417 9.45 -9.34 -25.06
CA ILE A 417 9.09 -9.15 -26.46
C ILE A 417 10.06 -8.19 -27.12
N LYS A 418 10.27 -8.35 -28.42
CA LYS A 418 11.06 -7.43 -29.24
C LYS A 418 10.15 -6.79 -30.26
N ILE A 419 10.31 -5.49 -30.49
CA ILE A 419 9.52 -4.74 -31.46
C ILE A 419 10.47 -4.08 -32.45
N ASN A 420 10.36 -4.47 -33.71
CA ASN A 420 11.03 -3.80 -34.80
C ASN A 420 10.25 -2.54 -35.19
N THR A 421 10.82 -1.38 -34.94
CA THR A 421 10.14 -0.09 -35.20
C THR A 421 10.33 0.45 -36.62
N ASP A 422 10.96 -0.33 -37.52
CA ASP A 422 10.95 -0.03 -38.96
C ASP A 422 9.66 -0.51 -39.62
N ASN A 423 9.05 -1.58 -39.10
CA ASN A 423 7.90 -2.26 -39.73
C ASN A 423 6.83 -2.72 -38.74
N ASN A 424 6.93 -2.32 -37.46
CA ASN A 424 6.02 -2.64 -36.36
C ASN A 424 5.83 -4.14 -36.10
N VAL A 425 6.84 -4.97 -36.42
CA VAL A 425 6.77 -6.41 -36.16
C VAL A 425 7.13 -6.69 -34.69
N LEU A 426 6.24 -7.40 -34.01
CA LEU A 426 6.44 -7.93 -32.66
C LEU A 426 6.96 -9.37 -32.73
N GLU A 427 7.96 -9.69 -31.92
CA GLU A 427 8.50 -11.02 -31.71
C GLU A 427 8.42 -11.38 -30.23
N ILE A 428 7.84 -12.54 -29.91
CA ILE A 428 7.75 -13.04 -28.53
C ILE A 428 8.96 -13.93 -28.26
N ILE A 429 9.79 -13.56 -27.29
CA ILE A 429 10.97 -14.34 -26.89
C ILE A 429 10.66 -15.24 -25.69
N LYS A 430 10.02 -14.68 -24.66
CA LYS A 430 9.50 -15.41 -23.50
C LYS A 430 8.23 -14.72 -23.04
N LEU A 431 7.17 -15.48 -22.81
CA LEU A 431 5.89 -14.96 -22.35
C LEU A 431 5.30 -15.82 -21.25
N SER A 432 5.10 -15.24 -20.08
CA SER A 432 4.35 -15.84 -18.99
C SER A 432 2.85 -15.70 -19.23
N LYS A 433 2.04 -16.54 -18.57
CA LYS A 433 0.59 -16.57 -18.78
C LYS A 433 -0.08 -15.26 -18.35
N GLU A 434 0.45 -14.65 -17.29
CA GLU A 434 -0.04 -13.41 -16.68
C GLU A 434 0.10 -12.20 -17.61
N LEU A 435 1.07 -12.24 -18.54
CA LEU A 435 1.37 -11.13 -19.45
C LEU A 435 0.72 -11.29 -20.82
N LYS A 436 -0.02 -12.36 -21.06
CA LYS A 436 -0.60 -12.64 -22.37
C LYS A 436 -1.56 -11.53 -22.82
N GLU A 437 -2.45 -11.07 -21.94
CA GLU A 437 -3.45 -10.06 -22.28
C GLU A 437 -2.81 -8.72 -22.69
N ILE A 438 -1.77 -8.29 -21.98
CA ILE A 438 -1.09 -7.04 -22.33
C ILE A 438 -0.25 -7.16 -23.61
N VAL A 439 0.31 -8.33 -23.90
CA VAL A 439 1.03 -8.57 -25.16
C VAL A 439 0.06 -8.62 -26.34
N ASP A 440 -1.09 -9.31 -26.20
CA ASP A 440 -2.15 -9.32 -27.21
C ASP A 440 -2.68 -7.90 -27.47
N PHE A 441 -2.80 -7.08 -26.42
CA PHE A 441 -3.14 -5.65 -26.54
C PHE A 441 -2.08 -4.86 -27.29
N ILE A 442 -0.80 -5.05 -26.97
CA ILE A 442 0.32 -4.38 -27.66
C ILE A 442 0.32 -4.75 -29.14
N GLU A 443 0.25 -6.04 -29.47
CA GLU A 443 0.25 -6.55 -30.84
C GLU A 443 -0.90 -5.94 -31.66
N LYS A 444 -2.13 -5.95 -31.12
CA LYS A 444 -3.30 -5.38 -31.79
C LYS A 444 -3.17 -3.88 -32.07
N ASN A 445 -2.53 -3.12 -31.18
CA ASN A 445 -2.40 -1.66 -31.33
C ASN A 445 -1.14 -1.26 -32.11
N LEU A 446 -0.14 -2.14 -32.24
CA LEU A 446 1.08 -1.88 -33.04
C LEU A 446 0.78 -1.65 -34.51
N GLU A 447 -0.25 -2.29 -35.07
CA GLU A 447 -0.66 -2.10 -36.47
C GLU A 447 -1.05 -0.64 -36.78
N GLN A 448 -1.56 0.07 -35.77
CA GLN A 448 -1.99 1.46 -35.89
C GLN A 448 -0.89 2.45 -35.53
N PHE A 449 0.24 1.97 -34.98
CA PHE A 449 1.35 2.80 -34.61
C PHE A 449 2.11 3.29 -35.84
N LYS A 450 2.41 4.57 -35.90
CA LYS A 450 3.28 5.15 -36.92
C LYS A 450 4.35 5.97 -36.23
N LEU A 451 5.62 5.63 -36.49
CA LEU A 451 6.72 6.55 -36.24
C LEU A 451 6.78 7.53 -37.41
N ASP A 452 6.10 8.65 -37.27
CA ASP A 452 6.33 9.81 -38.13
C ASP A 452 7.57 10.59 -37.67
#